data_AF-A0A948TL39-F1
#
_entry.id   AF-A0A948TL39-F1
#
_cell.length_a   1.000
_cell.length_b   1.000
_cell.length_c   1.000
_cell.angle_alpha   90.00
_cell.angle_beta   90.00
_cell.angle_gamma   90.00
#
_symmetry.space_group_name_H-M   'P 1'
#
loop_
_entity.id
_entity.type
_entity.pdbx_description
1 polymer ?
#
loop_
_entity_poly.entity_id
_entity_poly.type
_entity_poly.pdbx_seq_one_letter_code
_entity_poly.pdbx_strand_id
1 'polypeptide(L)'
;MKHSRLKSSYKMKIANGRCLVDVVLKNTSRLIAFFNQLQFLNAEMQPVRPSFYTDNFFSLMPGEVKTVTIETAERNLAGGLILRIKGWNVETVTRKLK
;
A
#
# COMPACT_ATOMS: atom_id res chain seq x y z
N MET A 1 17.86 15.16 -4.67
CA MET A 1 17.57 13.89 -5.39
C MET A 1 16.33 14.11 -6.25
N LYS A 2 16.26 13.60 -7.50
CA LYS A 2 15.01 13.73 -8.28
C LYS A 2 13.99 12.70 -7.79
N HIS A 3 12.76 13.14 -7.51
CA HIS A 3 11.70 12.28 -7.00
C HIS A 3 10.83 11.73 -8.14
N SER A 4 10.50 10.44 -8.07
CA SER A 4 9.42 9.84 -8.84
C SER A 4 8.08 10.11 -8.14
N ARG A 5 6.98 10.02 -8.90
CA ARG A 5 5.63 10.33 -8.42
C ARG A 5 4.72 9.13 -8.60
N LEU A 6 4.18 8.64 -7.49
CA LEU A 6 3.15 7.61 -7.47
C LEU A 6 1.77 8.24 -7.24
N LYS A 7 0.80 7.85 -8.07
CA LYS A 7 -0.61 7.96 -7.72
C LYS A 7 -1.07 6.63 -7.16
N SER A 8 -1.89 6.68 -6.11
CA SER A 8 -2.49 5.49 -5.52
C SER A 8 -3.98 5.67 -5.26
N SER A 9 -4.70 4.57 -5.41
CA SER A 9 -6.10 4.40 -5.00
C SER A 9 -6.26 3.03 -4.36
N TYR A 10 -7.32 2.83 -3.58
CA TYR A 10 -7.61 1.54 -3.00
C TYR A 10 -9.10 1.19 -3.06
N LYS A 11 -9.40 -0.10 -2.95
CA LYS A 11 -10.73 -0.62 -2.64
C LYS A 11 -10.59 -1.59 -1.47
N MET A 12 -11.51 -1.52 -0.52
CA MET A 12 -11.55 -2.37 0.65
C MET A 12 -12.81 -3.23 0.62
N LYS A 13 -12.67 -4.52 0.93
CA LYS A 13 -13.76 -5.47 1.05
C LYS A 13 -13.60 -6.27 2.33
N ILE A 14 -14.66 -6.30 3.14
CA ILE A 14 -14.73 -7.15 4.33
C ILE A 14 -15.74 -8.26 4.05
N ALA A 15 -15.32 -9.51 4.20
CA ALA A 15 -16.18 -10.67 4.02
C ALA A 15 -15.58 -11.90 4.73
N ASN A 16 -16.44 -12.73 5.31
CA ASN A 16 -16.07 -14.02 5.92
C ASN A 16 -14.93 -13.90 6.95
N GLY A 17 -14.97 -12.89 7.82
CA GLY A 17 -13.94 -12.66 8.84
C GLY A 17 -12.59 -12.15 8.29
N ARG A 18 -12.55 -11.72 7.03
CA ARG A 18 -11.35 -11.23 6.36
C ARG A 18 -11.55 -9.84 5.77
N CYS A 19 -10.47 -9.09 5.73
CA CYS A 19 -10.36 -7.81 5.07
C CYS A 19 -9.37 -7.93 3.90
N LEU A 20 -9.84 -7.63 2.68
CA LEU A 20 -9.02 -7.52 1.48
C LEU A 20 -8.94 -6.05 1.06
N VAL A 21 -7.73 -5.58 0.78
CA VAL A 21 -7.47 -4.23 0.28
C VAL A 21 -6.70 -4.31 -1.02
N ASP A 22 -7.36 -3.95 -2.12
CA ASP A 22 -6.72 -3.82 -3.43
C ASP A 22 -6.15 -2.41 -3.56
N VAL A 23 -4.83 -2.29 -3.62
CA VAL A 23 -4.10 -1.04 -3.80
C VAL A 23 -3.60 -0.95 -5.23
N VAL A 24 -4.08 0.05 -5.97
CA VAL A 24 -3.59 0.34 -7.32
C VAL A 24 -2.55 1.46 -7.22
N LEU A 25 -1.36 1.23 -7.75
CA LEU A 25 -0.29 2.21 -7.85
C LEU A 25 0.06 2.46 -9.31
N LYS A 26 0.25 3.74 -9.67
CA LYS A 26 0.72 4.16 -10.99
C LYS A 26 1.90 5.10 -10.85
N ASN A 27 3.00 4.81 -11.54
CA ASN A 27 4.09 5.77 -11.70
C ASN A 27 3.72 6.79 -12.78
N THR A 28 3.47 8.03 -12.37
CA THR A 28 3.09 9.14 -13.26
C THR A 28 4.27 10.03 -13.62
N SER A 29 5.49 9.65 -13.26
CA SER A 29 6.71 10.40 -13.55
C SER A 29 7.50 9.77 -14.71
N ARG A 30 8.54 10.47 -15.16
CA ARG A 30 9.52 9.95 -16.15
C ARG A 30 10.69 9.19 -15.51
N LEU A 31 10.69 9.01 -14.18
CA LEU A 31 11.75 8.32 -13.44
C LEU A 31 11.22 6.98 -12.92
N ILE A 32 12.08 6.00 -12.72
CA ILE A 32 11.72 4.75 -12.03
C ILE A 32 11.27 5.11 -10.61
N ALA A 33 10.10 4.62 -10.18
CA ALA A 33 9.71 4.61 -8.77
C ALA A 33 10.37 3.39 -8.13
N PHE A 34 11.49 3.60 -7.44
CA PHE A 34 12.37 2.50 -7.05
C PHE A 34 12.03 1.95 -5.66
N PHE A 35 11.95 0.62 -5.57
CA PHE A 35 11.84 -0.15 -4.34
C PHE A 35 10.70 0.32 -3.41
N ASN A 36 9.48 0.30 -3.95
CA ASN A 36 8.27 0.72 -3.26
C ASN A 36 7.78 -0.36 -2.30
N GLN A 37 7.55 0.03 -1.05
CA GLN A 37 7.03 -0.81 0.02
C GLN A 37 5.64 -0.32 0.44
N LEU A 38 4.70 -1.26 0.51
CA LEU A 38 3.40 -1.08 1.14
C LEU A 38 3.47 -1.60 2.57
N GLN A 39 3.02 -0.77 3.52
CA GLN A 39 2.97 -1.11 4.93
C GLN A 39 1.53 -0.94 5.43
N PHE A 40 1.02 -2.01 6.03
CA PHE A 40 -0.30 -2.07 6.62
C PHE A 40 -0.17 -1.96 8.14
N LEU A 41 -0.64 -0.85 8.70
CA LEU A 41 -0.37 -0.42 10.07
C LEU A 41 -1.67 -0.17 10.85
N ASN A 42 -1.61 -0.30 12.18
CA ASN A 42 -2.69 0.10 13.10
C ASN A 42 -2.59 1.60 13.45
N ALA A 43 -3.50 2.11 14.29
CA ALA A 43 -3.45 3.50 14.77
C ALA A 43 -2.15 3.86 15.51
N GLU A 44 -1.50 2.90 16.16
CA GLU A 44 -0.21 3.05 16.84
C GLU A 44 0.99 3.00 15.87
N MET A 45 0.75 2.98 14.56
CA MET A 45 1.78 2.89 13.50
C MET A 45 2.62 1.59 13.55
N GLN A 46 2.09 0.54 14.18
CA GLN A 46 2.66 -0.79 14.24
C GLN A 46 2.12 -1.68 13.13
N PRO A 47 2.89 -2.64 12.59
CA PRO A 47 2.41 -3.55 11.55
C PRO A 47 1.21 -4.39 12.01
N VAL A 48 0.14 -4.39 11.21
CA VAL A 48 -1.00 -5.30 11.39
C VAL A 48 -0.55 -6.71 11.04
N ARG A 49 -0.77 -7.68 11.95
CA ARG A 49 -0.31 -9.06 11.78
C ARG A 49 -1.40 -10.08 12.14
N PRO A 50 -1.48 -11.21 11.42
CA PRO A 50 -0.82 -11.45 10.14
C PRO A 50 -1.40 -10.56 9.03
N SER A 51 -0.57 -10.19 8.05
CA SER A 51 -1.01 -9.55 6.81
C SER A 51 -0.28 -10.19 5.64
N PHE A 52 -1.00 -10.53 4.58
CA PHE A 52 -0.48 -11.20 3.39
C PHE A 52 -0.58 -10.27 2.19
N TYR A 53 0.46 -10.25 1.35
CA TYR A 53 0.58 -9.33 0.22
C TYR A 53 0.82 -10.16 -1.03
N THR A 54 0.12 -9.85 -2.13
CA THR A 54 0.40 -10.49 -3.43
C THR A 54 1.76 -10.07 -3.99
N ASP A 55 2.22 -8.86 -3.64
CA ASP A 55 3.51 -8.31 -4.03
C ASP A 55 3.92 -7.21 -3.04
N ASN A 56 5.22 -7.02 -2.81
CA ASN A 56 5.76 -5.93 -2.00
C ASN A 56 7.24 -5.74 -2.37
N PHE A 57 7.81 -4.56 -2.09
CA PHE A 57 9.21 -4.24 -2.44
C PHE A 57 9.52 -4.26 -3.95
N PHE A 58 8.61 -3.70 -4.76
CA PHE A 58 8.73 -3.67 -6.23
C PHE A 58 9.09 -2.28 -6.76
N SER A 59 9.64 -2.23 -7.96
CA SER A 59 9.83 -0.96 -8.70
C SER A 59 8.76 -0.81 -9.78
N LEU A 60 8.43 0.43 -10.14
CA LEU A 60 7.54 0.74 -11.27
C LEU A 60 8.26 1.62 -12.29
N MET A 61 8.27 1.18 -13.54
CA MET A 61 8.76 1.96 -14.67
C MET A 61 7.85 3.17 -14.96
N PRO A 62 8.31 4.19 -15.71
CA PRO A 62 7.46 5.30 -16.12
C PRO A 62 6.17 4.82 -16.80
N GLY A 63 5.01 5.25 -16.28
CA GLY A 63 3.70 4.87 -16.81
C GLY A 63 3.15 3.53 -16.32
N GLU A 64 3.97 2.69 -15.69
CA GLU A 64 3.57 1.37 -15.22
C GLU A 64 2.51 1.45 -14.11
N VAL A 65 1.58 0.49 -14.14
CA VAL A 65 0.50 0.32 -13.16
C VAL A 65 0.63 -1.06 -12.54
N LYS A 66 0.49 -1.14 -11.22
CA LYS A 66 0.45 -2.40 -10.48
C LYS A 66 -0.69 -2.38 -9.48
N THR A 67 -1.34 -3.53 -9.33
CA THR A 67 -2.32 -3.78 -8.28
C THR A 67 -1.73 -4.74 -7.27
N VAL A 68 -1.81 -4.40 -5.99
CA VAL A 68 -1.37 -5.24 -4.87
C VAL A 68 -2.56 -5.47 -3.96
N THR A 69 -2.88 -6.74 -3.70
CA THR A 69 -3.91 -7.10 -2.73
C THR A 69 -3.25 -7.40 -1.39
N ILE A 70 -3.76 -6.77 -0.33
CA ILE A 70 -3.37 -7.00 1.05
C ILE A 70 -4.53 -7.68 1.78
N GLU A 71 -4.27 -8.82 2.42
CA GLU A 71 -5.25 -9.57 3.19
C GLU A 71 -4.88 -9.59 4.68
N THR A 72 -5.86 -9.33 5.56
CA THR A 72 -5.75 -9.56 7.01
C THR A 72 -7.08 -10.05 7.58
N ALA A 73 -7.09 -10.48 8.85
CA ALA A 73 -8.31 -10.85 9.55
C ALA A 73 -9.13 -9.60 9.90
N GLU A 74 -10.45 -9.66 9.79
CA GLU A 74 -11.37 -8.55 10.11
C GLU A 74 -11.20 -8.06 11.55
N ARG A 75 -10.97 -8.98 12.49
CA ARG A 75 -10.70 -8.64 13.91
C ARG A 75 -9.50 -7.70 14.10
N ASN A 76 -8.57 -7.66 13.16
CA ASN A 76 -7.39 -6.79 13.21
C ASN A 76 -7.71 -5.33 12.84
N LEU A 77 -8.93 -5.04 12.38
CA LEU A 77 -9.38 -3.68 12.02
C LEU A 77 -9.79 -2.84 13.23
N ALA A 78 -9.95 -3.44 14.42
CA ALA A 78 -10.52 -2.78 15.60
C ALA A 78 -9.74 -1.52 16.04
N GLY A 79 -8.43 -1.47 15.77
CA GLY A 79 -7.57 -0.32 16.05
C GLY A 79 -7.50 0.72 14.92
N GLY A 80 -8.33 0.59 13.88
CA GLY A 80 -8.20 1.36 12.64
C GLY A 80 -7.05 0.88 11.76
N LEU A 81 -7.12 1.21 10.48
CA LEU A 81 -6.23 0.66 9.47
C LEU A 81 -5.58 1.77 8.65
N ILE A 82 -4.25 1.70 8.53
CA ILE A 82 -3.43 2.70 7.85
C ILE A 82 -2.61 2.02 6.76
N LEU A 83 -2.73 2.52 5.54
CA LEU A 83 -1.84 2.19 4.43
C LEU A 83 -0.74 3.25 4.33
N ARG A 84 0.51 2.83 4.50
CA ARG A 84 1.70 3.66 4.22
C ARG A 84 2.45 3.12 3.00
N ILE A 85 2.61 3.97 1.99
CA ILE A 85 3.38 3.69 0.78
C ILE A 85 4.66 4.51 0.88
N LYS A 86 5.81 3.85 0.81
CA LYS A 86 7.12 4.49 0.78
C LYS A 86 7.98 3.85 -0.31
N GLY A 87 9.04 4.53 -0.72
CA GLY A 87 10.04 3.97 -1.62
C GLY A 87 11.29 4.82 -1.59
N TRP A 88 12.31 4.38 -2.32
CA TRP A 88 13.63 5.02 -2.27
C TRP A 88 13.61 6.48 -2.72
N ASN A 89 12.89 6.78 -3.80
CA ASN A 89 12.85 8.10 -4.43
C ASN A 89 11.42 8.62 -4.63
N VAL A 90 10.47 8.22 -3.80
CA VAL A 90 9.07 8.70 -3.84
C VAL A 90 8.70 9.34 -2.51
N GLU A 91 7.79 10.31 -2.54
CA GLU A 91 7.22 10.85 -1.30
C GLU A 91 6.43 9.76 -0.57
N THR A 92 6.56 9.73 0.76
CA THR A 92 5.79 8.78 1.58
C THR A 92 4.34 9.24 1.64
N VAL A 93 3.41 8.34 1.28
CA VAL A 93 1.98 8.59 1.35
C VAL A 93 1.39 7.73 2.47
N THR A 94 0.72 8.36 3.43
CA THR A 94 0.02 7.68 4.52
C THR A 94 -1.48 7.97 4.40
N ARG A 95 -2.31 6.92 4.40
CA ARG A 95 -3.77 7.02 4.29
C ARG A 95 -4.45 6.14 5.33
N LYS A 96 -5.39 6.71 6.09
CA LYS A 96 -6.35 5.93 6.88
C LYS A 96 -7.36 5.29 5.91
N LEU A 97 -7.62 4.00 6.09
CA LEU A 97 -8.60 3.26 5.31
C LEU A 97 -9.95 3.30 6.05
N LYS A 98 -11.03 3.51 5.30
CA LYS A 98 -12.40 3.58 5.78
C LYS A 98 -13.30 2.72 4.90
#